data_AF-A0A2W4R0C0-F1
#
_entry.id   AF-A0A2W4R0C0-F1
#
_cell.length_a   1.000
_cell.length_b   1.000
_cell.length_c   1.000
_cell.angle_alpha   90.00
_cell.angle_beta   90.00
_cell.angle_gamma   90.00
#
_symmetry.space_group_name_H-M   'P 1'
#
loop_
_entity.id
_entity.type
_entity.pdbx_description
1 polymer ?
#
loop_
_entity_poly.entity_id
_entity_poly.type
_entity_poly.pdbx_seq_one_letter_code
_entity_poly.pdbx_strand_id
1 'polypeptide(L)'
;MRSASCDGWKRTSSLGWASDTDQARGSEVSRYKYPLEVFWSDADGAFICIAADLPGCSAIGDTPQEAVKEMETAMRLWIDAALSMGRTLPEPSRKAAKTGYNLMKHH
;
A
#
# COMPACT_ATOMS: atom_id res chain seq x y z
N MET A 1 37.04 -16.46 -9.80
CA MET A 1 37.69 -15.83 -8.64
C MET A 1 37.56 -14.31 -8.74
N ARG A 2 36.56 -13.72 -8.07
CA ARG A 2 36.41 -12.31 -7.62
C ARG A 2 35.38 -12.40 -6.46
N SER A 3 35.77 -12.37 -5.18
CA SER A 3 35.86 -11.18 -4.30
C SER A 3 34.64 -10.25 -4.44
N ALA A 4 33.89 -9.83 -3.42
CA ALA A 4 33.93 -9.85 -1.95
C ALA A 4 32.45 -9.70 -1.48
N SER A 5 31.98 -10.36 -0.42
CA SER A 5 31.98 -9.90 0.98
C SER A 5 31.77 -8.39 1.17
N CYS A 6 30.67 -8.02 1.83
CA CYS A 6 30.38 -6.81 2.63
C CYS A 6 28.84 -6.58 2.56
N ASP A 7 28.04 -6.59 3.62
CA ASP A 7 28.31 -6.61 5.06
C ASP A 7 27.14 -7.29 5.78
N GLY A 8 27.50 -8.13 6.73
CA GLY A 8 26.57 -8.72 7.67
C GLY A 8 26.29 -7.74 8.80
N TRP A 9 25.03 -7.36 8.96
CA TRP A 9 24.53 -6.93 10.26
C TRP A 9 23.92 -8.16 10.94
N LYS A 10 24.70 -8.85 11.76
CA LYS A 10 24.17 -9.82 12.70
C LYS A 10 23.45 -9.07 13.81
N ARG A 11 22.20 -9.43 14.10
CA ARG A 11 21.69 -9.37 15.47
C ARG A 11 21.15 -10.74 15.86
N THR A 12 21.51 -11.09 17.07
CA THR A 12 21.58 -12.41 17.66
C THR A 12 20.26 -12.88 18.26
N SER A 13 20.26 -14.17 18.62
CA SER A 13 19.63 -14.75 19.81
C SER A 13 18.10 -14.90 19.83
N SER A 14 17.69 -16.15 19.63
CA SER A 14 16.75 -16.87 20.51
C SER A 14 15.39 -16.21 20.77
N LEU A 15 14.56 -16.17 19.74
CA LEU A 15 13.11 -16.38 19.73
C LEU A 15 12.72 -16.26 18.26
N GLY A 16 12.25 -17.35 17.66
CA GLY A 16 12.10 -17.44 16.22
C GLY A 16 11.07 -16.45 15.69
N TRP A 17 11.52 -15.39 15.02
CA TRP A 17 10.69 -14.52 14.17
C TRP A 17 11.54 -14.01 12.99
N ALA A 18 11.49 -14.78 11.91
CA ALA A 18 11.57 -14.29 10.54
C ALA A 18 11.27 -15.50 9.67
N SER A 19 10.00 -15.93 9.66
CA SER A 19 9.57 -16.87 8.64
C SER A 19 9.66 -16.16 7.30
N ASP A 20 10.40 -16.79 6.40
CA ASP A 20 10.65 -16.51 4.98
C ASP A 20 9.36 -16.42 4.12
N THR A 21 8.22 -16.09 4.71
CA THR A 21 6.87 -16.12 4.10
C THR A 21 6.45 -14.82 3.43
N ASP A 22 7.26 -13.76 3.50
CA ASP A 22 6.92 -12.46 2.90
C ASP A 22 7.12 -12.45 1.36
N GLN A 23 8.12 -13.17 0.86
CA GLN A 23 8.50 -13.10 -0.56
C GLN A 23 7.49 -13.78 -1.51
N ALA A 24 6.71 -14.76 -1.03
CA ALA A 24 5.73 -15.50 -1.85
C ALA A 24 4.34 -14.83 -1.90
N ARG A 25 4.00 -13.96 -0.95
CA ARG A 25 2.72 -13.22 -0.93
C ARG A 25 2.72 -11.97 -1.81
N GLY A 26 3.88 -11.67 -2.40
CA GLY A 26 4.08 -10.59 -3.36
C GLY A 26 3.11 -10.62 -4.55
N SER A 27 2.71 -11.80 -4.99
CA SER A 27 1.99 -11.97 -6.26
C SER A 27 0.47 -11.86 -6.16
N GLU A 28 -0.15 -12.02 -4.97
CA GLU A 28 -1.61 -12.22 -4.89
C GLU A 28 -2.43 -10.91 -4.94
N VAL A 29 -1.86 -9.78 -4.52
CA VAL A 29 -2.55 -8.47 -4.58
C VAL A 29 -2.70 -7.94 -6.00
N SER A 30 -1.83 -8.37 -6.92
CA SER A 30 -1.98 -8.05 -8.34
C SER A 30 -3.30 -8.57 -8.95
N ARG A 31 -3.96 -9.52 -8.28
CA ARG A 31 -5.25 -10.07 -8.68
C ARG A 31 -6.42 -9.11 -8.42
N TYR A 32 -6.26 -8.18 -7.47
CA TYR A 32 -7.28 -7.21 -7.11
C TYR A 32 -6.93 -5.83 -7.66
N LYS A 33 -7.69 -5.39 -8.67
CA LYS A 33 -7.44 -4.12 -9.38
C LYS A 33 -8.31 -3.02 -8.79
N TYR A 34 -7.98 -2.59 -7.57
CA TYR A 34 -8.70 -1.49 -6.94
C TYR A 34 -8.27 -0.13 -7.49
N PRO A 35 -9.22 0.77 -7.71
CA PRO A 35 -8.93 2.15 -8.08
C PRO A 35 -8.24 2.94 -6.97
N LEU A 36 -7.09 3.52 -7.30
CA LEU A 36 -6.38 4.44 -6.43
C LEU A 36 -6.68 5.89 -6.79
N GLU A 37 -6.78 6.76 -5.80
CA GLU A 37 -6.87 8.21 -5.93
C GLU A 37 -5.70 8.83 -5.17
N VAL A 38 -4.94 9.69 -5.85
CA VAL A 38 -3.74 10.33 -5.31
C VAL A 38 -3.90 11.83 -5.43
N PHE A 39 -3.73 12.54 -4.33
CA PHE A 39 -3.86 14.00 -4.25
C PHE A 39 -2.91 14.59 -3.21
N TRP A 40 -2.59 15.87 -3.37
CA TRP A 40 -1.83 16.61 -2.37
C TRP A 40 -2.75 17.06 -1.22
N SER A 41 -2.30 16.90 0.02
CA SER A 41 -2.97 17.44 1.21
C SER A 41 -2.12 18.52 1.85
N ASP A 42 -2.63 19.75 1.88
CA ASP A 42 -1.97 20.86 2.58
C ASP A 42 -1.96 20.66 4.10
N ALA A 43 -2.92 19.92 4.64
CA ALA A 43 -3.00 19.62 6.07
C ALA A 43 -1.88 18.67 6.53
N ASP A 44 -1.53 17.71 5.68
CA ASP A 44 -0.50 16.70 5.97
C ASP A 44 0.86 17.08 5.37
N GLY A 45 0.89 18.05 4.45
CA GLY A 45 2.09 18.47 3.74
C GLY A 45 2.69 17.35 2.88
N ALA A 46 1.84 16.44 2.38
CA ALA A 46 2.26 15.24 1.67
C ALA A 46 1.20 14.79 0.65
N PHE A 47 1.60 13.88 -0.26
CA PHE A 47 0.65 13.20 -1.13
C PHE A 47 -0.05 12.08 -0.37
N ILE A 48 -1.39 12.10 -0.42
CA ILE A 48 -2.24 11.04 0.11
C ILE A 48 -2.70 10.17 -1.05
N CYS A 49 -2.55 8.87 -0.89
CA CYS A 49 -3.15 7.86 -1.74
C CYS A 49 -4.29 7.18 -0.96
N ILE A 50 -5.46 7.02 -1.58
CA ILE A 50 -6.60 6.28 -1.03
C ILE A 50 -7.10 5.25 -2.04
N ALA A 51 -7.48 4.07 -1.54
CA ALA A 51 -8.18 3.08 -2.33
C ALA A 51 -9.70 3.27 -2.12
N ALA A 52 -10.38 3.84 -3.11
CA ALA A 52 -11.77 4.31 -2.96
C ALA A 52 -12.76 3.20 -2.55
N ASP A 53 -12.51 1.96 -2.99
CA ASP A 53 -13.36 0.80 -2.69
C ASP A 53 -12.90 0.01 -1.46
N LEU A 54 -11.75 0.37 -0.85
CA LEU A 54 -11.22 -0.26 0.35
C LEU A 54 -11.30 0.75 1.52
N PRO A 55 -12.44 0.79 2.24
CA PRO A 55 -12.64 1.78 3.30
C PRO A 55 -11.56 1.66 4.37
N GLY A 56 -10.95 2.80 4.70
CA GLY A 56 -9.85 2.89 5.68
C GLY A 56 -8.48 2.49 5.14
N CYS A 57 -8.34 2.16 3.85
CA CYS A 57 -7.04 1.91 3.22
C CYS A 57 -6.50 3.21 2.60
N SER A 58 -5.54 3.84 3.29
CA SER A 58 -4.84 5.06 2.87
C SER A 58 -3.34 4.94 3.09
N ALA A 59 -2.56 5.65 2.30
CA ALA A 59 -1.12 5.76 2.43
C ALA A 59 -0.67 7.19 2.13
N ILE A 60 0.53 7.56 2.61
CA ILE A 60 1.09 8.90 2.48
C ILE A 60 2.50 8.78 1.90
N GLY A 61 2.93 9.75 1.10
CA GLY A 61 4.30 9.87 0.62
C GLY A 61 4.67 11.30 0.25
N ASP A 62 5.96 11.60 0.21
CA ASP A 62 6.45 12.94 -0.17
C ASP A 62 6.25 13.18 -1.68
N THR A 63 6.13 12.11 -2.46
CA THR A 63 5.81 12.11 -3.89
C THR A 63 4.59 11.24 -4.20
N PRO A 64 3.91 11.48 -5.34
CA PRO A 64 2.80 10.64 -5.78
C PRO A 64 3.20 9.16 -5.90
N GLN A 65 4.41 8.90 -6.38
CA GLN A 65 4.95 7.55 -6.59
C GLN A 65 5.22 6.84 -5.27
N GLU A 66 5.74 7.55 -4.27
CA GLU A 66 5.92 7.00 -2.92
C GLU A 66 4.57 6.69 -2.27
N ALA A 67 3.59 7.59 -2.37
CA ALA A 67 2.26 7.34 -1.84
C ALA A 67 1.60 6.10 -2.47
N VAL A 68 1.80 5.88 -3.78
CA VAL A 68 1.33 4.66 -4.46
C VAL A 68 2.09 3.42 -3.99
N LYS A 69 3.42 3.51 -3.84
CA LYS A 69 4.24 2.40 -3.35
C LYS A 69 3.82 1.96 -1.93
N GLU A 70 3.59 2.92 -1.05
CA GLU A 70 3.10 2.64 0.31
C GLU A 70 1.67 2.07 0.28
N MET A 71 0.84 2.53 -0.66
CA MET A 71 -0.51 1.99 -0.86
C MET A 71 -0.49 0.51 -1.28
N GLU A 72 0.46 0.06 -2.11
CA GLU A 72 0.57 -1.36 -2.47
C GLU A 72 0.76 -2.25 -1.23
N THR A 73 1.57 -1.80 -0.27
CA THR A 73 1.76 -2.47 1.01
C THR A 73 0.51 -2.42 1.86
N ALA A 74 -0.13 -1.24 1.98
CA ALA A 74 -1.36 -1.07 2.74
C ALA A 74 -2.49 -1.97 2.21
N MET A 75 -2.67 -2.05 0.90
CA MET A 75 -3.66 -2.93 0.27
C MET A 75 -3.40 -4.41 0.56
N ARG A 76 -2.14 -4.86 0.56
CA ARG A 76 -1.76 -6.22 1.00
C ARG A 76 -2.26 -6.50 2.40
N LEU A 77 -1.86 -5.66 3.34
CA LEU A 77 -2.21 -5.85 4.74
C LEU A 77 -3.72 -5.80 4.96
N TRP A 78 -4.42 -4.90 4.26
CA TRP A 78 -5.87 -4.79 4.33
C TRP A 78 -6.56 -6.06 3.83
N ILE A 79 -6.18 -6.57 2.66
CA ILE A 79 -6.76 -7.79 2.07
C ILE A 79 -6.46 -9.00 2.96
N ASP A 80 -5.23 -9.13 3.44
CA ASP A 80 -4.81 -10.22 4.32
C ASP A 80 -5.59 -10.21 5.63
N ALA A 81 -5.76 -9.04 6.23
CA ALA A 81 -6.57 -8.86 7.43
C ALA A 81 -8.05 -9.20 7.16
N ALA A 82 -8.62 -8.73 6.05
CA ALA A 82 -10.00 -9.04 5.68
C ALA A 82 -10.22 -10.55 5.51
N LEU A 83 -9.33 -11.23 4.79
CA LEU A 83 -9.40 -12.68 4.56
C LEU A 83 -9.23 -13.48 5.86
N SER A 84 -8.27 -13.10 6.71
CA SER A 84 -8.06 -13.78 8.01
C SER A 84 -9.23 -13.62 8.98
N MET A 85 -9.97 -12.52 8.88
CA MET A 85 -11.21 -12.29 9.63
C MET A 85 -12.46 -12.92 8.97
N GLY A 86 -12.31 -13.62 7.83
CA GLY A 86 -13.43 -14.18 7.09
C GLY A 86 -14.36 -13.12 6.47
N ARG A 87 -13.87 -11.89 6.28
CA ARG A 87 -14.63 -10.82 5.63
C ARG A 87 -14.58 -10.99 4.11
N THR A 88 -15.69 -10.67 3.46
CA THR A 88 -15.77 -10.62 1.99
C THR A 88 -15.04 -9.38 1.49
N LEU A 89 -14.23 -9.54 0.45
CA LEU A 89 -13.59 -8.41 -0.22
C LEU A 89 -14.62 -7.65 -1.07
N PRO A 90 -14.64 -6.31 -1.02
CA PRO A 90 -15.52 -5.51 -1.86
C PRO A 90 -15.12 -5.66 -3.33
N GLU A 91 -16.08 -5.60 -4.24
CA GLU A 91 -15.77 -5.65 -5.67
C GLU A 91 -15.09 -4.35 -6.14
N PRO A 92 -14.02 -4.44 -6.95
CA PRO A 92 -13.37 -3.25 -7.49
C PRO A 92 -14.28 -2.51 -8.46
N SER A 93 -14.49 -1.23 -8.21
CA SER A 93 -15.23 -0.35 -9.09
C SER A 93 -14.44 -0.12 -10.38
N ARG A 94 -15.11 -0.32 -11.51
CA ARG A 94 -14.57 0.04 -12.82
C ARG A 94 -14.68 1.55 -12.94
N LYS A 95 -13.60 2.32 -12.72
CA LYS A 95 -13.66 3.79 -12.84
C LYS A 95 -14.22 4.19 -14.21
N ALA A 96 -15.45 4.68 -14.25
CA ALA A 96 -15.76 5.79 -15.14
C ALA A 96 -15.06 7.01 -14.53
N ALA A 97 -14.18 7.66 -15.29
CA ALA A 97 -13.49 8.85 -14.84
C ALA A 97 -14.52 9.88 -14.33
N LYS A 98 -14.62 10.06 -13.00
CA LYS A 98 -15.37 11.18 -12.44
C LYS A 98 -14.53 12.43 -12.66
N THR A 99 -14.77 13.09 -13.78
CA THR A 99 -14.31 14.45 -14.07
C THR A 99 -14.94 15.40 -13.04
N GLY A 100 -14.26 15.64 -11.92
CA GLY A 100 -14.88 16.38 -10.83
C GLY A 100 -13.96 16.74 -9.67
N TYR A 101 -12.72 17.17 -9.93
CA TYR A 101 -12.03 18.01 -8.95
C TYR A 101 -12.67 19.41 -9.00
N ASN A 102 -13.82 19.56 -8.36
CA ASN A 102 -14.35 20.87 -8.02
C ASN A 102 -13.51 21.36 -6.84
N LEU A 103 -12.38 22.02 -7.14
CA LEU A 103 -11.57 22.73 -6.15
C LEU A 103 -12.45 23.81 -5.52
N MET A 104 -13.14 23.47 -4.43
CA MET A 104 -13.77 24.45 -3.57
C MET A 104 -12.66 25.26 -2.90
N LYS A 105 -12.52 26.47 -3.43
CA LYS A 105 -11.71 27.59 -2.96
C LYS A 105 -11.81 27.73 -1.43
N HIS A 106 -10.70 27.61 -0.72
CA HIS A 106 -10.58 28.21 0.59
C HIS A 106 -10.37 29.72 0.43
N HIS A 107 -11.26 30.49 1.04
CA HIS A 107 -11.19 31.96 1.22
C HIS A 107 -10.18 32.31 2.32
#